data_AF-A0A511DQP2-F1
#
_entry.id   AF-A0A511DQP2-F1
#
_cell.length_a   1.000
_cell.length_b   1.000
_cell.length_c   1.000
_cell.angle_alpha   90.00
_cell.angle_beta   90.00
_cell.angle_gamma   90.00
#
_symmetry.space_group_name_H-M   'P 1'
#
loop_
_entity.id
_entity.type
_entity.pdbx_description
1 polymer ?
#
loop_
_entity_poly.entity_id
_entity_poly.type
_entity_poly.pdbx_seq_one_letter_code
_entity_poly.pdbx_strand_id
1 'polypeptide(L)'
;MSAPTSTTSAVIGLRRWARGHSPHVAAAVGLLIVHETWPARAEFRDACVGRDRDGTCWIDWTAARTALDADVFARASTSEVAVLDLAIALGEDRFRFSRMGPANARAITDTVAYALGMLR
;
A
#
# COMPACT_ATOMS: atom_id res chain seq x y z
N MET A 1 -1.94 -17.55 -12.07
CA MET A 1 -2.32 -16.31 -11.35
C MET A 1 -2.21 -15.17 -12.33
N SER A 2 -3.12 -14.20 -12.25
CA SER A 2 -3.17 -13.07 -13.20
C SER A 2 -3.31 -11.77 -12.41
N ALA A 3 -3.00 -10.64 -13.02
CA ALA A 3 -3.29 -9.34 -12.45
C ALA A 3 -4.75 -8.91 -12.71
N PRO A 4 -5.34 -8.02 -11.89
CA PRO A 4 -6.64 -7.41 -12.21
C PRO A 4 -6.54 -6.53 -13.46
N THR A 5 -7.46 -6.76 -14.41
CA THR A 5 -7.43 -6.11 -15.73
C THR A 5 -7.89 -4.65 -15.74
N SER A 6 -8.50 -4.16 -14.64
CA SER A 6 -8.96 -2.77 -14.53
C SER A 6 -8.69 -2.19 -13.14
N THR A 7 -8.67 -0.85 -13.04
CA THR A 7 -8.65 -0.11 -11.77
C THR A 7 -9.80 -0.52 -10.87
N THR A 8 -11.03 -0.56 -11.40
CA THR A 8 -12.24 -0.85 -10.62
C THR A 8 -12.19 -2.25 -10.01
N SER A 9 -11.79 -3.26 -10.78
CA SER A 9 -11.66 -4.62 -10.26
C SER A 9 -10.54 -4.75 -9.23
N ALA A 10 -9.41 -4.06 -9.42
CA ALA A 10 -8.34 -4.00 -8.43
C ALA A 10 -8.82 -3.36 -7.12
N VAL A 11 -9.45 -2.19 -7.18
CA VAL A 11 -9.94 -1.47 -5.99
C VAL A 11 -10.99 -2.30 -5.24
N ILE A 12 -11.96 -2.91 -5.92
CA ILE A 12 -12.99 -3.74 -5.27
C ILE A 12 -12.35 -4.95 -4.59
N GLY A 13 -11.46 -5.66 -5.28
CA GLY A 13 -10.77 -6.82 -4.74
C GLY A 13 -9.90 -6.48 -3.53
N LEU A 14 -9.09 -5.43 -3.64
CA LEU A 14 -8.20 -4.97 -2.58
C LEU A 14 -8.97 -4.46 -1.36
N ARG A 15 -10.10 -3.74 -1.55
CA ARG A 15 -10.97 -3.35 -0.42
C ARG A 15 -11.54 -4.57 0.30
N ARG A 16 -11.98 -5.58 -0.43
CA ARG A 16 -12.51 -6.82 0.17
C ARG A 16 -11.42 -7.54 0.96
N TRP A 17 -10.23 -7.66 0.39
CA TRP A 17 -9.08 -8.28 1.02
C TRP A 17 -8.66 -7.54 2.29
N ALA A 18 -8.48 -6.22 2.23
CA ALA A 18 -8.06 -5.39 3.36
C ALA A 18 -8.96 -5.51 4.61
N ARG A 19 -10.27 -5.75 4.45
CA ARG A 19 -11.21 -5.92 5.58
C ARG A 19 -10.91 -7.14 6.46
N GLY A 20 -10.26 -8.16 5.91
CA GLY A 20 -9.90 -9.37 6.64
C GLY A 20 -8.49 -9.35 7.24
N HIS A 21 -7.75 -8.25 7.09
CA HIS A 21 -6.35 -8.15 7.46
C HIS A 21 -6.11 -7.22 8.67
N SER A 22 -4.87 -7.25 9.17
CA SER A 22 -4.41 -6.39 10.26
C SER A 22 -4.53 -4.90 9.91
N PRO A 23 -4.66 -4.01 10.92
CA PRO A 23 -4.85 -2.58 10.68
C PRO A 23 -3.78 -1.92 9.80
N HIS A 24 -2.51 -2.33 9.89
CA HIS A 24 -1.42 -1.77 9.08
C HIS A 24 -1.56 -2.13 7.59
N VAL A 25 -2.01 -3.35 7.26
CA VAL A 25 -2.30 -3.76 5.88
C VAL A 25 -3.52 -2.99 5.36
N ALA A 26 -4.57 -2.87 6.18
CA ALA A 26 -5.76 -2.11 5.80
C ALA A 26 -5.43 -0.63 5.53
N ALA A 27 -4.57 -0.03 6.35
CA ALA A 27 -4.08 1.34 6.15
C ALA A 27 -3.24 1.47 4.87
N ALA A 28 -2.33 0.53 4.60
CA ALA A 28 -1.54 0.51 3.37
C ALA A 28 -2.43 0.48 2.12
N VAL A 29 -3.40 -0.42 2.08
CA VAL A 29 -4.36 -0.52 0.97
C VAL A 29 -5.23 0.73 0.86
N GLY A 30 -5.70 1.25 2.00
CA GLY A 30 -6.47 2.49 2.06
C GLY A 30 -5.71 3.68 1.47
N LEU A 31 -4.44 3.84 1.81
CA LEU A 31 -3.55 4.88 1.29
C LEU A 31 -3.43 4.80 -0.24
N LEU A 32 -3.17 3.61 -0.79
CA LEU A 32 -3.06 3.41 -2.24
C LEU A 32 -4.35 3.71 -2.98
N ILE A 33 -5.50 3.41 -2.38
CA ILE A 33 -6.82 3.68 -2.96
C ILE A 33 -7.15 5.17 -2.92
N VAL A 34 -6.93 5.84 -1.78
CA VAL A 34 -7.18 7.28 -1.64
C VAL A 34 -6.27 8.11 -2.54
N HIS A 35 -5.04 7.63 -2.78
CA HIS A 35 -4.12 8.26 -3.71
C HIS A 35 -4.48 8.03 -5.19
N GLU A 36 -5.42 7.12 -5.49
CA GLU A 36 -6.05 6.77 -6.78
C GLU A 36 -5.10 6.34 -7.93
N THR A 37 -3.81 6.63 -7.82
CA THR A 37 -2.81 6.50 -8.88
C THR A 37 -2.38 5.05 -9.08
N TRP A 38 -2.02 4.37 -7.99
CA TRP A 38 -1.37 3.06 -8.06
C TRP A 38 -2.30 1.96 -8.59
N PRO A 39 -3.56 1.83 -8.13
CA PRO A 39 -4.48 0.88 -8.73
C PRO A 39 -4.81 1.14 -10.21
N ALA A 40 -4.62 2.38 -10.71
CA ALA A 40 -4.87 2.72 -12.11
C ALA A 40 -3.72 2.30 -13.04
N ARG A 41 -2.49 2.38 -12.55
CA ARG A 41 -1.28 1.99 -13.27
C ARG A 41 -1.27 0.49 -13.57
N ALA A 42 -1.04 0.13 -14.83
CA ALA A 42 -1.01 -1.27 -15.26
C ALA A 42 0.23 -1.96 -14.73
N GLU A 43 1.38 -1.29 -14.80
CA GLU A 43 2.67 -1.77 -14.30
C GLU A 43 2.63 -2.13 -12.81
N PHE A 44 1.88 -1.39 -12.01
CA PHE A 44 1.66 -1.71 -10.59
C PHE A 44 0.77 -2.93 -10.41
N ARG A 45 -0.34 -3.01 -11.16
CA ARG A 45 -1.24 -4.17 -11.09
C ARG A 45 -0.52 -5.45 -11.48
N ASP A 46 0.29 -5.39 -12.55
CA ASP A 46 1.03 -6.52 -13.09
C ASP A 46 2.16 -6.96 -12.15
N ALA A 47 2.89 -6.01 -11.55
CA ALA A 47 4.03 -6.32 -10.69
C ALA A 47 3.64 -6.67 -9.24
N CYS A 48 2.56 -6.07 -8.72
CA CYS A 48 2.31 -6.07 -7.27
C CYS A 48 0.98 -6.73 -6.87
N VAL A 49 0.01 -6.84 -7.78
CA VAL A 49 -1.35 -7.26 -7.42
C VAL A 49 -1.65 -8.66 -7.95
N GLY A 50 -1.69 -9.63 -7.05
CA GLY A 50 -2.17 -10.96 -7.35
C GLY A 50 -3.70 -10.99 -7.43
N ARG A 51 -4.24 -11.79 -8.36
CA ARG A 51 -5.66 -12.15 -8.41
C ARG A 51 -5.81 -13.66 -8.60
N ASP A 52 -6.67 -14.25 -7.77
CA ASP A 52 -7.05 -15.65 -7.87
C ASP A 52 -8.34 -15.82 -8.71
N ARG A 53 -8.66 -17.05 -9.08
CA ARG A 53 -9.78 -17.42 -9.96
C ARG A 53 -11.14 -17.00 -9.40
N ASP A 54 -11.27 -16.95 -8.08
CA ASP A 54 -12.48 -16.48 -7.37
C ASP A 54 -12.63 -14.93 -7.37
N GLY A 55 -11.65 -14.21 -7.92
CA GLY A 55 -11.61 -12.76 -7.96
C GLY A 55 -11.01 -12.11 -6.71
N THR A 56 -10.53 -12.89 -5.75
CA THR A 56 -9.77 -12.38 -4.59
C THR A 56 -8.49 -11.72 -5.11
N CYS A 57 -8.27 -10.46 -4.71
CA CYS A 57 -7.08 -9.70 -5.05
C CYS A 57 -6.27 -9.43 -3.78
N TRP A 58 -4.95 -9.49 -3.86
CA TRP A 58 -4.05 -9.14 -2.77
C TRP A 58 -2.84 -8.38 -3.30
N ILE A 59 -2.16 -7.65 -2.42
CA ILE A 59 -0.86 -7.08 -2.75
C ILE A 59 0.21 -8.03 -2.25
N ASP A 60 1.10 -8.43 -3.15
CA ASP A 60 2.36 -9.06 -2.76
C ASP A 60 3.35 -7.95 -2.40
N TRP A 61 3.49 -7.68 -1.11
CA TRP A 61 4.32 -6.60 -0.61
C TRP A 61 5.81 -6.82 -0.91
N THR A 62 6.28 -8.08 -0.88
CA THR A 62 7.66 -8.44 -1.23
C THR A 62 7.94 -8.16 -2.71
N ALA A 63 6.99 -8.52 -3.59
CA ALA A 63 7.09 -8.21 -5.01
C ALA A 63 7.03 -6.70 -5.26
N ALA A 64 6.16 -5.97 -4.55
CA ALA A 64 6.07 -4.52 -4.63
C ALA A 64 7.38 -3.83 -4.21
N ARG A 65 8.01 -4.31 -3.12
CA ARG A 65 9.32 -3.83 -2.68
C ARG A 65 10.39 -4.07 -3.74
N THR A 66 10.46 -5.29 -4.25
CA THR A 66 11.40 -5.68 -5.30
C THR A 66 11.24 -4.83 -6.56
N ALA A 67 9.99 -4.57 -6.97
CA ALA A 67 9.69 -3.74 -8.13
C ALA A 67 10.07 -2.27 -7.91
N LEU A 68 9.85 -1.73 -6.70
CA LEU A 68 10.25 -0.36 -6.37
C LEU A 68 11.78 -0.21 -6.40
N ASP A 69 12.50 -1.14 -5.78
CA ASP A 69 13.97 -1.09 -5.70
C ASP A 69 14.64 -1.32 -7.07
N ALA A 70 13.96 -2.04 -7.98
CA ALA A 70 14.40 -2.25 -9.35
C ALA A 70 13.98 -1.14 -10.34
N ASP A 71 13.40 -0.03 -9.83
CA ASP A 71 12.92 1.11 -10.63
C ASP A 71 11.92 0.74 -11.74
N VAL A 72 11.06 -0.26 -11.48
CA VAL A 72 9.99 -0.68 -12.42
C VAL A 72 9.00 0.47 -12.70
N PHE A 73 8.89 1.43 -11.78
CA PHE A 73 7.98 2.55 -11.86
C PHE A 73 8.64 3.86 -12.30
N ALA A 74 9.65 3.81 -13.18
CA ALA A 74 10.41 4.99 -13.65
C ALA A 74 9.57 6.16 -14.22
N ARG A 75 8.29 5.93 -14.57
CA ARG A 75 7.34 6.96 -15.03
C ARG A 75 6.50 7.58 -13.90
N ALA A 76 6.71 7.15 -12.66
CA ALA A 76 6.03 7.71 -11.50
C ALA A 76 6.77 8.94 -10.99
N SER A 77 6.03 9.92 -10.49
CA SER A 77 6.65 11.08 -9.84
C SER A 77 7.30 10.68 -8.51
N THR A 78 8.22 11.50 -8.01
CA THR A 78 8.86 11.29 -6.71
C THR A 78 7.84 11.20 -5.57
N SER A 79 6.76 11.98 -5.63
CA SER A 79 5.68 11.93 -4.64
C SER A 79 4.86 10.65 -4.74
N GLU A 80 4.55 10.18 -5.95
CA GLU A 80 3.85 8.91 -6.15
C GLU A 80 4.69 7.75 -5.58
N VAL A 81 5.98 7.72 -5.90
CA VAL A 81 6.96 6.74 -5.39
C VAL A 81 7.04 6.77 -3.86
N ALA A 82 7.10 7.95 -3.25
CA ALA A 82 7.11 8.08 -1.79
C ALA A 82 5.85 7.52 -1.12
N VAL A 83 4.67 7.74 -1.73
CA VAL A 83 3.41 7.16 -1.25
C VAL A 83 3.41 5.64 -1.37
N LEU A 84 3.93 5.09 -2.48
CA LEU A 84 4.07 3.64 -2.64
C LEU A 84 5.03 3.04 -1.62
N ASP A 85 6.18 3.68 -1.41
CA ASP A 85 7.19 3.21 -0.46
C ASP A 85 6.62 3.15 0.97
N LEU A 86 5.89 4.20 1.37
CA LEU A 86 5.18 4.22 2.65
C LEU A 86 4.13 3.10 2.74
N ALA A 87 3.33 2.91 1.69
CA ALA A 87 2.32 1.84 1.68
C ALA A 87 2.96 0.45 1.78
N ILE A 88 4.08 0.20 1.09
CA ILE A 88 4.83 -1.06 1.19
C ILE A 88 5.34 -1.26 2.62
N ALA A 89 5.97 -0.24 3.21
CA ALA A 89 6.49 -0.32 4.57
C ALA A 89 5.40 -0.64 5.61
N LEU A 90 4.20 -0.07 5.44
CA LEU A 90 3.01 -0.40 6.25
C LEU A 90 2.52 -1.83 5.98
N GLY A 91 2.42 -2.23 4.71
CA GLY A 91 1.98 -3.56 4.29
C GLY A 91 2.84 -4.69 4.85
N GLU A 92 4.16 -4.50 4.84
CA GLU A 92 5.15 -5.45 5.39
C GLU A 92 5.23 -5.46 6.92
N ASP A 93 4.51 -4.55 7.60
CA ASP A 93 4.70 -4.26 9.02
C ASP A 93 6.19 -3.97 9.34
N ARG A 94 6.89 -3.27 8.45
CA ARG A 94 8.35 -3.06 8.53
C ARG A 94 8.78 -2.43 9.85
N PHE A 95 7.95 -1.51 10.36
CA PHE A 95 8.17 -0.83 11.64
C PHE A 95 7.48 -1.51 12.83
N ARG A 96 6.89 -2.70 12.65
CA ARG A 96 6.22 -3.48 13.71
C ARG A 96 5.06 -2.76 14.40
N PHE A 97 4.28 -1.98 13.65
CA PHE A 97 3.11 -1.26 14.16
C PHE A 97 2.10 -2.22 14.80
N SER A 98 1.99 -3.44 14.25
CA SER A 98 1.13 -4.49 14.82
C SER A 98 1.45 -4.86 16.28
N ARG A 99 2.67 -4.55 16.75
CA ARG A 99 3.17 -4.88 18.09
C ARG A 99 3.35 -3.67 19.01
N MET A 100 3.07 -2.46 18.51
CA MET A 100 3.30 -1.25 19.27
C MET A 100 2.24 -1.05 20.35
N GLY A 101 2.69 -0.68 21.55
CA GLY A 101 1.82 -0.21 22.61
C GLY A 101 1.28 1.21 22.35
N PRO A 102 0.21 1.63 23.05
CA PRO A 102 -0.47 2.90 22.79
C PRO A 102 0.43 4.15 22.88
N ALA A 103 1.40 4.16 23.80
CA ALA A 103 2.30 5.29 23.98
C ALA A 103 3.18 5.54 22.73
N ASN A 104 3.78 4.48 22.19
CA ASN A 104 4.62 4.57 20.98
C ASN A 104 3.77 4.91 19.75
N ALA A 105 2.58 4.30 19.62
CA ALA A 105 1.67 4.60 18.52
C ALA A 105 1.27 6.09 18.50
N ARG A 106 0.99 6.68 19.68
CA ARG A 106 0.69 8.10 19.80
C ARG A 106 1.87 8.98 19.44
N ALA A 107 3.05 8.70 19.99
CA ALA A 107 4.25 9.48 19.71
C ALA A 107 4.60 9.49 18.20
N ILE A 108 4.48 8.36 17.52
CA ILE A 108 4.69 8.27 16.06
C ILE A 108 3.62 9.07 15.31
N THR A 109 2.36 8.94 15.69
CA THR A 109 1.26 9.68 15.05
C THR A 109 1.49 11.19 15.13
N ASP A 110 1.80 11.71 16.33
CA ASP A 110 2.05 13.13 16.55
C ASP A 110 3.30 13.59 15.77
N THR A 111 4.37 12.79 15.76
CA THR A 111 5.61 13.10 15.04
C THR A 111 5.40 13.13 13.53
N VAL A 112 4.67 12.17 12.96
CA VAL A 112 4.35 12.13 11.53
C VAL A 112 3.45 13.31 11.15
N ALA A 113 2.44 13.61 11.96
CA ALA A 113 1.58 14.76 11.71
C ALA A 113 2.34 16.09 11.77
N TYR A 114 3.28 16.24 12.70
CA TYR A 114 4.19 17.39 12.75
C TYR A 114 5.10 17.47 11.51
N ALA A 115 5.71 16.35 11.10
CA ALA A 115 6.56 16.28 9.90
C ALA A 115 5.79 16.61 8.61
N LEU A 116 4.49 16.30 8.55
CA LEU A 116 3.58 16.68 7.46
C LEU A 116 3.03 18.11 7.58
N GLY A 117 3.39 18.86 8.63
CA GLY A 117 2.90 20.23 8.88
C GLY A 117 1.42 20.30 9.30
N MET A 118 0.82 19.19 9.74
CA MET A 118 -0.57 19.11 10.20
C MET A 118 -0.73 19.50 11.68
N LEU A 119 0.34 19.36 12.47
CA LEU A 119 0.44 19.86 13.84
C LEU A 119 1.51 20.96 13.89
N ARG A 120 1.32 21.93 14.79
CA ARG A 120 2.24 23.04 15.07
C ARG A 120 2.69 23.00 16.52
#